data_AF-A0A8X6T0F4-F1
#
_entry.id   AF-A0A8X6T0F4-F1
#
_cell.length_a   1.000
_cell.length_b   1.000
_cell.length_c   1.000
_cell.angle_alpha   90.00
_cell.angle_beta   90.00
_cell.angle_gamma   90.00
#
_symmetry.space_group_name_H-M   'P 1'
#
loop_
_entity.id
_entity.type
_entity.pdbx_description
1 polymer ?
#
loop_
_entity_poly.entity_id
_entity_poly.type
_entity_poly.pdbx_seq_one_letter_code
_entity_poly.pdbx_strand_id
1 'polypeptide(L)' 'MSAYEPNSRHLREVLIFCFNTKKSAAEAHRMLSDTYGEAAISERTCREWFQRFKDGDFDVEDQHGIWWDHLGAVYY' A
#
# COMPACT_ATOMS: atom_id res chain seq x y z
N MET A 1 -17.03 19.97 -2.41
CA MET A 1 -16.01 19.17 -3.12
C MET A 1 -16.08 17.78 -2.56
N SER A 2 -16.27 16.74 -3.38
CA SER A 2 -16.07 15.36 -2.91
C SER A 2 -14.58 15.18 -2.66
N ALA A 3 -14.21 14.76 -1.45
CA ALA A 3 -12.84 14.36 -1.18
C ALA A 3 -12.52 13.10 -2.01
N TYR A 4 -11.31 13.01 -2.54
CA TYR A 4 -10.86 11.79 -3.18
C TYR A 4 -10.60 10.73 -2.12
N GLU A 5 -11.23 9.57 -2.22
CA GLU A 5 -10.99 8.41 -1.36
C GLU A 5 -10.02 7.46 -2.07
N PRO A 6 -8.80 7.26 -1.52
CA PRO A 6 -7.82 6.38 -2.14
C PRO A 6 -8.20 4.91 -1.93
N ASN A 7 -7.92 4.07 -2.93
CA ASN A 7 -7.97 2.62 -2.75
C ASN A 7 -6.62 2.09 -2.24
N SER A 8 -6.59 0.81 -1.86
CA SER A 8 -5.39 0.19 -1.30
C SER A 8 -4.20 0.17 -2.27
N ARG A 9 -4.42 0.02 -3.58
CA ARG A 9 -3.35 0.07 -4.59
C ARG A 9 -2.71 1.46 -4.63
N HIS A 10 -3.54 2.50 -4.75
CA HIS A 10 -3.08 3.89 -4.76
C HIS A 10 -2.25 4.24 -3.53
N LEU A 11 -2.71 3.81 -2.34
CA LEU A 11 -1.96 4.04 -1.10
C LEU A 11 -0.57 3.39 -1.12
N ARG A 12 -0.44 2.18 -1.68
CA ARG A 12 0.85 1.47 -1.81
C ARG A 12 1.77 2.14 -2.84
N GLU A 13 1.22 2.63 -3.95
CA GLU A 13 1.97 3.43 -4.93
C GLU A 13 2.52 4.72 -4.31
N VAL A 14 1.73 5.39 -3.48
CA VAL A 14 2.20 6.57 -2.73
C VAL A 14 3.30 6.19 -1.73
N LEU A 15 3.23 5.02 -1.08
CA LEU A 15 4.34 4.56 -0.22
C LEU A 15 5.63 4.32 -1.01
N ILE A 16 5.56 3.80 -2.24
CA ILE A 16 6.73 3.66 -3.12
C ILE A 16 7.36 5.03 -3.41
N PHE A 17 6.52 6.03 -3.71
CA PHE A 17 7.00 7.40 -3.89
C PHE A 17 7.68 7.94 -2.62
N CYS A 18 7.08 7.75 -1.44
CA CYS A 18 7.69 8.14 -0.17
C CYS A 18 9.03 7.42 0.09
N PHE A 19 9.11 6.12 -0.20
CA PHE A 19 10.33 5.33 -0.06
C PHE A 19 11.45 5.84 -0.98
N ASN A 20 11.13 6.09 -2.24
CA ASN A 20 12.09 6.59 -3.23
C ASN A 20 12.57 8.01 -2.92
N THR A 21 11.71 8.83 -2.31
CA THR A 21 12.06 10.17 -1.78
C THR A 21 12.77 10.14 -0.43
N LYS A 22 13.22 8.95 0.02
CA LYS A 22 14.00 8.73 1.25
C LYS A 22 13.27 9.13 2.53
N LYS A 23 11.93 9.14 2.52
CA LYS A 23 11.13 9.27 3.73
C LYS A 23 11.23 8.00 4.56
N SER A 24 11.05 8.15 5.87
CA SER A 24 10.80 7.03 6.78
C SER A 24 9.34 6.57 6.70
N ALA A 25 9.07 5.34 7.15
CA ALA A 25 7.69 4.82 7.21
C ALA A 25 6.79 5.70 8.12
N ALA A 26 7.36 6.27 9.19
CA ALA A 26 6.64 7.19 10.08
C ALA A 26 6.31 8.53 9.40
N GLU A 27 7.21 9.08 8.59
CA GLU A 27 6.91 10.27 7.78
C GLU A 27 5.85 9.99 6.71
N ALA A 28 5.97 8.86 6.00
CA ALA A 28 4.99 8.46 4.99
C ALA A 28 3.60 8.27 5.59
N HIS A 29 3.51 7.61 6.75
CA HIS A 29 2.25 7.46 7.49
C HIS A 29 1.65 8.83 7.84
N ARG A 30 2.43 9.74 8.44
CA ARG A 30 1.95 11.08 8.78
C ARG A 30 1.41 11.82 7.56
N MET A 31 2.13 11.81 6.45
CA MET A 31 1.68 12.44 5.19
C MET A 31 0.35 11.84 4.70
N LEU A 32 0.20 10.53 4.77
CA LEU A 32 -1.03 9.84 4.36
C LEU A 32 -2.20 10.14 5.31
N SER A 33 -1.98 10.12 6.63
CA SER A 33 -3.01 10.47 7.62
C SER A 33 -3.46 11.93 7.49
N ASP A 34 -2.52 12.85 7.24
CA ASP A 34 -2.84 14.27 7.05
C ASP A 34 -3.63 14.52 5.76
N THR A 35 -3.40 13.70 4.72
CA THR A 35 -4.04 13.86 3.41
C THR A 35 -5.38 13.12 3.29
N TYR A 36 -5.46 11.89 3.80
CA TYR A 36 -6.57 10.97 3.60
C TYR A 36 -7.35 10.63 4.87
N GLY A 37 -6.91 11.10 6.04
CA GLY A 37 -7.58 10.86 7.31
C GLY A 37 -7.72 9.37 7.61
N GLU A 38 -8.96 8.95 7.88
CA GLU A 38 -9.29 7.56 8.22
C GLU A 38 -9.08 6.57 7.06
N ALA A 39 -9.04 7.05 5.81
CA ALA A 39 -8.72 6.23 4.65
C ALA A 39 -7.22 5.93 4.51
N ALA A 40 -6.37 6.50 5.38
CA ALA A 40 -4.95 6.21 5.39
C ALA A 40 -4.64 4.80 5.89
N ILE A 41 -3.56 4.22 5.35
CA ILE A 41 -3.04 2.93 5.80
C ILE A 41 -2.47 3.04 7.21
N SER A 42 -2.68 2.00 8.01
CA SER A 42 -2.15 1.93 9.38
C SER A 42 -0.62 2.02 9.41
N GLU A 43 -0.08 2.53 10.51
CA GLU A 43 1.38 2.65 10.70
C GLU A 43 2.10 1.29 10.63
N ARG A 44 1.45 0.22 11.11
CA ARG A 44 1.96 -1.15 10.99
C ARG A 44 2.09 -1.57 9.54
N THR A 45 1.02 -1.39 8.75
CA THR A 45 1.02 -1.72 7.32
C THR A 45 2.05 -0.90 6.55
N CYS A 46 2.19 0.40 6.86
CA CYS A 46 3.23 1.24 6.29
C CYS A 46 4.64 0.66 6.53
N ARG A 47 4.95 0.24 7.78
CA ARG A 47 6.23 -0.40 8.11
C ARG A 47 6.47 -1.71 7.35
N GLU A 48 5.45 -2.55 7.22
CA GLU A 48 5.53 -3.82 6.49
C GLU A 48 5.85 -3.59 5.00
N TRP A 49 5.17 -2.65 4.35
CA TRP A 49 5.46 -2.27 2.96
C TRP A 49 6.86 -1.67 2.79
N PHE A 50 7.27 -0.81 3.71
CA PHE A 50 8.63 -0.27 3.71
C PHE A 50 9.70 -1.35 3.87
N GLN A 51 9.42 -2.43 4.59
CA GLN A 51 10.32 -3.58 4.67
C GLN A 51 10.39 -4.30 3.32
N ARG A 52 9.25 -4.58 2.68
CA ARG A 52 9.21 -5.19 1.33
C ARG A 52 10.01 -4.38 0.30
N PHE A 53 9.87 -3.05 0.29
CA PHE A 53 10.62 -2.19 -0.62
C PHE A 53 12.13 -2.23 -0.39
N LYS A 54 12.59 -2.41 0.86
CA LYS A 54 14.03 -2.61 1.14
C LYS A 54 14.54 -3.93 0.59
N ASP A 55 13.67 -4.94 0.57
CA ASP A 55 13.96 -6.26 0.04
C ASP A 55 13.82 -6.30 -1.50
N GLY A 56 13.49 -5.16 -2.14
CA GLY A 56 13.38 -5.01 -3.59
C GLY A 56 12.02 -5.44 -4.17
N ASP A 57 11.05 -5.75 -3.32
CA ASP A 57 9.69 -6.12 -3.72
C ASP A 57 8.80 -4.87 -3.82
N PHE A 58 8.50 -4.45 -5.04
CA PHE A 58 7.66 -3.29 -5.36
C PHE A 58 6.29 -3.67 -5.92
N ASP A 59 5.89 -4.95 -5.83
CA ASP A 59 4.56 -5.37 -6.29
C ASP A 59 3.48 -4.83 -5.34
N VAL A 60 2.71 -3.86 -5.83
CA VAL A 60 1.63 -3.20 -5.09
C VAL A 60 0.35 -4.03 -5.03
N GLU A 61 0.26 -5.13 -5.77
CA GLU A 61 -0.87 -6.04 -5.69
C GLU A 61 -0.84 -6.82 -4.36
N ASP A 62 -2.03 -7.06 -3.82
CA ASP A 62 -2.15 -7.98 -2.69
C ASP A 62 -2.07 -9.40 -3.23
N GLN A 63 -1.07 -10.17 -2.82
CA GLN A 63 -0.98 -11.57 -3.20
C GLN A 63 -2.22 -12.37 -2.78
N HIS A 64 -3.01 -11.91 -1.80
CA HIS A 64 -4.29 -12.52 -1.42
C HIS A 64 -5.36 -12.52 -2.53
N GLY A 65 -5.28 -11.64 -3.52
CA GLY A 65 -6.19 -11.66 -4.69
C GLY A 65 -5.85 -12.75 -5.70
N ILE A 66 -4.56 -13.09 -5.82
CA ILE A 66 -4.04 -14.01 -6.85
C ILE A 66 -4.48 -15.47 -6.58
N TRP A 67 -4.66 -15.84 -5.31
CA TRP A 67 -5.09 -17.19 -4.93
C TRP A 67 -6.53 -17.51 -5.37
N TRP A 68 -7.44 -16.54 -5.35
CA TRP A 68 -8.85 -16.77 -5.74
C TRP A 68 -9.00 -16.93 -7.25
N ASP A 69 -8.26 -16.15 -8.04
CA ASP A 69 -8.29 -16.22 -9.50
C ASP A 69 -7.70 -17.53 -10.04
N HIS A 70 -6.68 -18.09 -9.35
CA HIS A 70 -6.11 -19.39 -9.73
C HIS A 70 -6.90 -20.59 -9.20
N LEU A 71 -7.55 -20.51 -8.03
CA LEU A 71 -8.39 -21.61 -7.53
C LEU A 71 -9.66 -21.79 -8.36
N GLY A 72 -10.22 -20.72 -8.94
CA GLY A 72 -11.39 -20.79 -9.84
C GLY A 72 -11.17 -21.62 -11.11
N ALA A 73 -9.93 -21.80 -11.56
CA ALA A 73 -9.58 -22.59 -12.74
C ALA A 73 -9.33 -24.09 -12.45
N VAL A 74 -9.26 -24.50 -11.18
CA VAL A 74 -9.07 -25.91 -10.78
C VAL A 74 -10.41 -26.59 -10.44
N TYR A 75 -11.47 -25.80 -10.25
CA TYR A 75 -12.83 -26.26 -9.92
C TYR A 75 -13.83 -26.18 -11.10
N TYR A 76 -13.33 -26.22 -12.34
CA TYR A 76 -14.14 -26.44 -13.55
C TYR A 76 -13.56 -27.57 -14.40
#